data_AF-A0A1Y2RBX8-F1
#
_entry.id   AF-A0A1Y2RBX8-F1
#
_cell.length_a   1.000
_cell.length_b   1.000
_cell.length_c   1.000
_cell.angle_alpha   90.00
_cell.angle_beta   90.00
_cell.angle_gamma   90.00
#
_symmetry.space_group_name_H-M   'P 1'
#
loop_
_entity.id
_entity.type
_entity.pdbx_description
1 polymer ?
#
loop_
_entity_poly.entity_id
_entity_poly.type
_entity_poly.pdbx_seq_one_letter_code
_entity_poly.pdbx_strand_id
1 'polypeptide(L)'
;MLSFLNIRAIVNGRQIYPLVNTKPVVIPVRENNPKVVITDGYHFTRPMKLLYNELPVYCFNVVCSISDKQLLGVFGLLAGFYLSGFFTGLLVLKVLSFFPIIYLVLFYYLNRKEFIKLVPVLN
;
A
#
# COMPACT_ATOMS: atom_id res chain seq x y z
N MET A 1 7.30 -3.20 -2.53
CA MET A 1 7.12 -1.75 -2.19
C MET A 1 7.04 -1.47 -0.68
N LEU A 2 6.34 -2.29 0.11
CA LEU A 2 6.15 -2.07 1.56
C LEU A 2 7.42 -2.11 2.42
N SER A 3 8.52 -2.73 1.97
CA SER A 3 9.76 -2.84 2.78
C SER A 3 10.50 -1.54 2.99
N PHE A 4 10.24 -0.54 2.14
CA PHE A 4 10.83 0.78 2.28
C PHE A 4 9.96 1.72 3.12
N LEU A 5 8.70 1.38 3.34
CA LEU A 5 7.75 2.20 4.09
C LEU A 5 7.80 1.80 5.56
N ASN A 6 7.90 2.80 6.45
CA ASN A 6 7.84 2.57 7.89
C ASN A 6 6.38 2.39 8.33
N ILE A 7 5.85 1.20 8.08
CA ILE A 7 4.47 0.84 8.36
C ILE A 7 4.28 0.65 9.87
N ARG A 8 3.23 1.26 10.39
CA ARG A 8 2.84 1.24 11.80
C ARG A 8 1.35 0.95 11.92
N ALA A 9 0.98 0.14 12.90
CA ALA A 9 -0.40 -0.02 13.32
C ALA A 9 -0.68 0.89 14.51
N ILE A 10 -1.76 1.66 14.44
CA ILE A 10 -2.28 2.49 15.52
C ILE A 10 -3.55 1.85 16.04
N VAL A 11 -3.57 1.51 17.33
CA VAL A 11 -4.74 0.96 18.03
C VAL A 11 -5.31 2.02 18.97
N ASN A 12 -6.63 2.23 18.85
CA ASN A 12 -7.42 3.19 19.64
C ASN A 12 -6.86 4.63 19.63
N GLY A 13 -6.10 4.98 18.58
CA GLY A 13 -5.50 6.32 18.41
C GLY A 13 -4.36 6.65 19.37
N ARG A 14 -3.90 5.71 20.22
CA ARG A 14 -2.87 5.97 21.24
C ARG A 14 -1.69 5.00 21.17
N GLN A 15 -1.95 3.72 20.90
CA GLN A 15 -0.92 2.69 20.90
C GLN A 15 -0.36 2.52 19.50
N ILE A 16 0.96 2.60 19.33
CA ILE A 16 1.63 2.51 18.03
C ILE A 16 2.54 1.29 18.03
N TYR A 17 2.35 0.41 17.05
CA TYR A 17 3.14 -0.81 16.86
C TYR A 17 3.83 -0.78 15.49
N PRO A 18 5.16 -0.87 15.42
CA PRO A 18 5.87 -0.98 14.16
C PRO A 18 5.58 -2.34 13.51
N LEU A 19 5.24 -2.34 12.23
CA LEU A 19 4.99 -3.56 11.45
C LEU A 19 6.24 -3.87 10.62
N VAL A 20 7.05 -4.81 11.11
CA VAL A 20 8.27 -5.24 10.43
C VAL A 20 7.92 -6.35 9.44
N ASN A 21 8.32 -6.21 8.17
CA ASN A 21 7.94 -7.15 7.10
C ASN A 21 8.43 -8.60 7.27
N THR A 22 9.31 -8.86 8.24
CA THR A 22 9.90 -10.19 8.43
C THR A 22 9.08 -11.09 9.35
N LYS A 23 8.21 -10.53 10.20
CA LYS A 23 7.50 -11.31 11.22
C LYS A 23 6.10 -10.76 11.48
N PRO A 24 5.09 -11.62 11.73
CA PRO A 24 3.79 -11.16 12.17
C PRO A 24 3.92 -10.46 13.54
N VAL A 25 3.22 -9.35 13.70
CA VAL A 25 3.18 -8.59 14.96
C VAL A 25 1.89 -8.91 15.67
N VAL A 26 2.01 -9.45 16.89
CA VAL A 26 0.85 -9.77 17.74
C VAL A 26 0.58 -8.57 18.64
N ILE A 27 -0.62 -8.00 18.52
CA ILE A 27 -1.04 -6.85 19.30
C ILE A 27 -2.09 -7.31 20.32
N PRO A 28 -1.76 -7.39 21.62
CA PRO A 28 -2.73 -7.77 22.63
C PRO A 28 -3.71 -6.61 22.87
N VAL A 29 -5.00 -6.87 22.67
CA VAL A 29 -6.06 -5.90 22.93
C VAL A 29 -6.86 -6.34 24.15
N ARG A 30 -7.07 -5.43 25.09
CA ARG A 30 -7.86 -5.67 26.32
C ARG A 30 -9.26 -5.05 26.28
N GLU A 31 -9.48 -4.09 25.39
CA GLU A 31 -10.75 -3.36 25.25
C GLU A 31 -11.63 -3.98 24.17
N ASN A 32 -12.96 -3.98 24.38
CA ASN A 32 -13.90 -4.40 23.35
C ASN A 32 -14.04 -3.28 22.29
N ASN A 33 -14.25 -3.66 21.02
CA ASN A 33 -14.35 -2.75 19.87
C ASN A 33 -13.09 -1.90 19.56
N PRO A 34 -11.88 -2.49 19.48
CA PRO A 34 -10.71 -1.70 19.12
C PRO A 34 -10.81 -1.15 17.71
N LYS A 35 -10.31 0.08 17.54
CA LYS A 35 -10.11 0.73 16.25
C LYS A 35 -8.66 0.56 15.82
N VAL A 36 -8.46 -0.09 14.69
CA VAL A 36 -7.14 -0.28 14.09
C VAL A 36 -7.02 0.60 12.84
N VAL A 37 -5.91 1.32 12.75
CA VAL A 37 -5.51 2.11 11.59
C VAL A 37 -4.07 1.74 11.24
N ILE A 38 -3.78 1.46 9.97
CA ILE A 38 -2.41 1.27 9.49
C ILE A 38 -1.95 2.53 8.78
N THR A 39 -0.70 2.92 9.00
CA THR A 39 -0.10 4.11 8.41
C THR A 39 1.39 3.96 8.17
N ASP A 40 1.90 4.63 7.13
CA ASP A 40 3.33 4.87 6.92
C ASP A 40 3.77 6.28 7.41
N GLY A 41 2.83 7.08 7.92
CA GLY A 41 3.01 8.50 8.27
C GLY A 41 2.38 9.48 7.28
N TYR A 42 2.13 9.07 6.03
CA TYR A 42 1.49 9.89 5.00
C TYR A 42 0.15 9.29 4.51
N HIS A 43 0.13 7.98 4.28
CA HIS A 43 -1.05 7.17 3.99
C HIS A 43 -1.67 6.63 5.27
N PHE A 44 -3.00 6.55 5.30
CA PHE A 44 -3.75 6.04 6.44
C PHE A 44 -4.89 5.17 5.95
N THR A 45 -5.03 3.96 6.48
CA THR A 45 -6.21 3.15 6.20
C THR A 45 -7.45 3.78 6.83
N ARG A 46 -8.64 3.44 6.32
CA ARG A 46 -9.89 3.73 7.05
C ARG A 46 -9.86 3.01 8.40
N PRO A 47 -10.32 3.63 9.50
CA PRO A 47 -10.37 2.98 10.80
C PRO A 47 -11.27 1.75 10.76
N MET A 48 -10.70 0.58 11.06
CA MET A 48 -11.42 -0.67 11.13
C MET A 48 -11.77 -0.95 12.60
N LYS A 49 -13.07 -1.12 12.90
CA LYS A 49 -13.53 -1.59 14.20
C LYS A 49 -13.59 -3.11 14.18
N LEU A 50 -12.95 -3.76 15.14
CA LEU A 50 -13.01 -5.22 15.31
C LEU A 50 -13.98 -5.56 16.44
N LEU A 51 -14.80 -6.60 16.30
CA LEU A 51 -15.74 -7.05 17.33
C LEU A 51 -15.25 -8.39 17.90
N TYR A 52 -14.68 -8.37 19.10
CA TYR A 52 -14.07 -9.57 19.71
C TYR A 52 -15.08 -10.53 20.34
N ASN A 53 -16.39 -10.23 20.28
CA ASN A 53 -17.42 -11.10 20.85
C ASN A 53 -17.49 -12.47 20.15
N GLU A 54 -16.99 -12.60 18.92
CA GLU A 54 -17.14 -13.82 18.11
C GLU A 54 -15.82 -14.57 17.85
N LEU A 55 -14.67 -13.88 17.85
CA LEU A 55 -13.37 -14.46 17.52
C LEU A 55 -12.26 -13.97 18.48
N PRO A 56 -11.45 -14.87 19.06
CA PRO A 56 -10.38 -14.49 19.98
C PRO A 56 -9.18 -13.83 19.26
N VAL A 57 -9.02 -14.05 17.96
CA VAL A 57 -7.90 -13.55 17.15
C VAL A 57 -8.38 -13.13 15.76
N TYR A 58 -7.92 -11.97 15.30
CA TYR A 58 -8.08 -11.53 13.92
C TYR A 58 -6.70 -11.41 13.25
N CYS A 59 -6.55 -12.04 12.09
CA CYS A 59 -5.33 -11.99 11.29
C CYS A 59 -5.53 -11.12 10.05
N PHE A 60 -4.64 -10.16 9.83
CA PHE A 60 -4.68 -9.28 8.67
C PHE A 60 -3.31 -9.19 8.00
N ASN A 61 -3.33 -9.23 6.67
CA ASN A 61 -2.20 -8.84 5.84
C ASN A 61 -2.31 -7.35 5.50
N VAL A 62 -1.21 -6.63 5.67
CA VAL A 62 -1.09 -5.26 5.18
C VAL A 62 -0.56 -5.31 3.76
N VAL A 63 -1.36 -4.80 2.82
CA VAL A 63 -1.01 -4.76 1.39
C VAL A 63 -1.09 -3.33 0.86
N CYS A 64 -0.35 -3.06 -0.22
CA CYS A 64 -0.50 -1.83 -0.99
C CYS A 64 -1.54 -2.02 -2.10
N SER A 65 -2.19 -0.93 -2.51
CA SER A 65 -3.13 -0.95 -3.63
C SER A 65 -2.45 -1.14 -4.99
N ILE A 66 -1.15 -0.85 -5.08
CA ILE A 66 -0.32 -1.17 -6.25
C ILE A 66 0.42 -2.47 -5.97
N SER A 67 0.21 -3.45 -6.84
CA SER A 67 0.92 -4.72 -6.82
C SER A 67 2.23 -4.65 -7.62
N ASP A 68 3.19 -5.52 -7.29
CA ASP A 68 4.46 -5.61 -8.02
C ASP A 68 4.25 -5.98 -9.50
N LYS A 69 3.19 -6.75 -9.83
CA LYS A 69 2.81 -7.06 -11.22
C LYS A 69 2.36 -5.83 -12.00
N GLN A 70 1.58 -4.94 -11.38
CA GLN A 70 1.17 -3.69 -12.00
C GLN A 70 2.37 -2.76 -12.22
N LEU A 71 3.29 -2.70 -11.25
CA LEU A 71 4.51 -1.92 -11.39
C LEU A 71 5.37 -2.42 -12.57
N LEU A 72 5.52 -3.75 -12.69
CA LEU A 72 6.24 -4.37 -13.80
C LEU A 72 5.57 -4.08 -15.15
N GLY A 73 4.24 -4.16 -15.22
CA GLY A 73 3.49 -3.82 -16.43
C GLY A 73 3.68 -2.37 -16.86
N VAL A 74 3.62 -1.43 -15.91
CA VAL A 74 3.89 -0.01 -16.15
C VAL A 74 5.34 0.21 -16.62
N PHE A 75 6.30 -0.46 -16.00
CA PHE A 75 7.71 -0.40 -16.42
C PHE A 75 7.91 -0.92 -17.84
N GLY A 76 7.28 -2.04 -18.20
CA GLY A 76 7.34 -2.60 -19.55
C GLY A 76 6.74 -1.64 -20.60
N LEU A 77 5.60 -1.03 -20.29
CA LEU A 77 4.95 -0.05 -21.17
C LEU A 77 5.83 1.19 -21.38
N LEU A 78 6.45 1.69 -20.32
CA LEU A 78 7.41 2.79 -20.39
C LEU A 78 8.61 2.44 -21.27
N ALA A 79 9.22 1.28 -21.05
CA ALA A 79 10.37 0.82 -21.83
C ALA A 79 10.00 0.67 -23.32
N GLY A 80 8.82 0.11 -23.61
CA GLY A 80 8.31 -0.03 -24.98
C GLY A 80 8.14 1.32 -25.69
N PHE A 81 7.50 2.30 -25.04
CA PHE A 81 7.33 3.63 -25.63
C PHE A 81 8.67 4.36 -25.80
N TYR A 82 9.56 4.27 -24.82
CA TYR A 82 10.86 4.91 -24.89
C TYR A 82 11.71 4.34 -26.01
N LEU A 83 11.81 3.00 -26.12
CA LEU A 83 12.55 2.33 -27.18
C LEU A 83 11.93 2.62 -28.56
N SER A 84 10.60 2.55 -28.69
CA SER A 84 9.91 2.91 -29.94
C SER A 84 10.20 4.36 -30.36
N GLY A 85 10.13 5.31 -29.42
CA GLY A 85 10.50 6.71 -29.68
C GLY A 85 11.98 6.90 -29.99
N PHE A 86 12.85 6.05 -29.46
CA PHE A 86 14.28 6.04 -29.78
C PHE A 86 14.52 5.56 -31.22
N PHE A 87 13.93 4.43 -31.63
CA PHE A 87 14.11 3.86 -32.96
C PHE A 87 13.44 4.69 -34.07
N THR A 88 12.26 5.26 -33.80
CA THR A 88 11.53 6.08 -34.79
C THR A 88 12.02 7.52 -34.87
N GLY A 89 12.84 7.97 -33.92
CA GLY A 89 13.26 9.37 -33.79
C GLY A 89 12.15 10.32 -33.31
N LEU A 90 10.95 9.81 -33.03
CA LEU A 90 9.81 10.63 -32.60
C LEU A 90 9.95 11.04 -31.14
N LEU A 91 10.26 12.32 -30.92
CA LEU A 91 10.41 12.91 -29.58
C LEU A 91 9.13 12.79 -28.75
N VAL A 92 7.95 12.87 -29.39
CA VAL A 92 6.64 12.74 -28.73
C VAL A 92 6.51 11.40 -27.99
N LEU A 93 6.95 10.28 -28.59
CA LEU A 93 6.88 8.97 -27.94
C LEU A 93 7.79 8.87 -26.72
N LYS A 94 8.95 9.55 -26.76
CA LYS A 94 9.85 9.65 -25.59
C LYS A 94 9.20 10.44 -24.46
N VAL A 95 8.51 11.55 -24.76
CA VAL A 95 7.79 12.32 -23.73
C VAL A 95 6.62 11.52 -23.15
N LEU A 96 5.83 10.86 -24.01
CA LEU A 96 4.71 10.03 -23.58
C LEU A 96 5.16 8.83 -22.75
N SER A 97 6.39 8.34 -22.94
CA SER A 97 6.94 7.26 -22.11
C SER A 97 7.01 7.61 -20.62
N PHE A 98 7.05 8.90 -20.24
CA PHE A 98 7.03 9.32 -18.84
C PHE A 98 5.64 9.42 -18.23
N PHE A 99 4.59 9.42 -19.04
CA PHE A 99 3.21 9.52 -18.57
C PHE A 99 2.84 8.45 -17.52
N PRO A 100 3.25 7.17 -17.67
CA PRO A 100 2.99 6.15 -16.67
C PRO A 100 3.69 6.42 -15.32
N ILE A 101 4.89 7.03 -15.32
CA ILE A 101 5.57 7.45 -14.08
C ILE A 101 4.77 8.58 -13.42
N ILE A 102 4.40 9.61 -14.18
CA ILE A 102 3.63 10.74 -13.67
C ILE A 102 2.32 10.25 -13.06
N TYR A 103 1.63 9.34 -13.75
CA TYR A 103 0.41 8.71 -13.27
C TYR A 103 0.64 7.97 -11.93
N LEU A 104 1.70 7.16 -11.80
CA LEU A 104 2.01 6.46 -10.55
C LEU A 104 2.30 7.42 -9.40
N VAL A 105 3.05 8.50 -9.66
CA VAL A 105 3.35 9.53 -8.65
C VAL A 105 2.05 10.22 -8.22
N LEU A 106 1.23 10.67 -9.17
CA LEU A 106 -0.06 11.29 -8.86
C LEU A 106 -0.97 10.34 -8.07
N PHE A 107 -1.05 9.08 -8.49
CA PHE A 107 -1.82 8.06 -7.79
C PHE A 107 -1.34 7.90 -6.33
N TYR A 108 -0.03 7.80 -6.12
CA TYR A 108 0.56 7.72 -4.78
C TYR A 108 0.21 8.94 -3.93
N TYR A 109 0.39 10.15 -4.46
CA TYR A 109 0.16 11.37 -3.68
C TYR A 109 -1.33 11.66 -3.40
N LEU A 110 -2.22 11.36 -4.35
CA LEU A 110 -3.64 11.68 -4.24
C LEU A 110 -4.41 10.62 -3.43
N ASN A 111 -4.08 9.33 -3.56
CA ASN A 111 -4.86 8.25 -2.92
C ASN A 111 -4.42 7.92 -1.50
N ARG A 112 -4.35 8.94 -0.64
CA ARG A 112 -3.86 8.83 0.76
C ARG A 112 -4.57 7.76 1.60
N LYS A 113 -5.88 7.58 1.40
CA LYS A 113 -6.74 6.73 2.26
C LYS A 113 -6.85 5.27 1.83
N GLU A 114 -6.52 4.99 0.58
CA GLU A 114 -6.78 3.68 -0.04
C GLU A 114 -5.50 3.01 -0.54
N PHE A 115 -4.36 3.70 -0.43
CA PHE A 115 -3.07 3.17 -0.81
C PHE A 115 -2.67 1.96 0.03
N ILE A 116 -2.88 2.01 1.35
CA ILE A 116 -2.66 0.88 2.25
C ILE A 116 -4.02 0.21 2.47
N LYS A 117 -4.04 -1.12 2.47
CA LYS A 117 -5.23 -1.93 2.72
C LYS A 117 -4.93 -3.02 3.72
N LEU A 118 -5.90 -3.28 4.59
CA LEU A 118 -5.93 -4.45 5.47
C LEU A 118 -6.77 -5.52 4.77
N VAL A 119 -6.16 -6.67 4.49
CA VAL A 119 -6.85 -7.82 3.91
C VAL A 119 -6.92 -8.91 4.97
N PRO A 120 -8.13 -9.39 5.35
CA PRO A 120 -8.24 -10.47 6.31
C PRO A 120 -7.60 -11.74 5.77
N VAL A 121 -6.84 -12.43 6.62
CA VAL A 121 -6.36 -13.78 6.32
C VAL A 121 -7.48 -14.72 6.75
N LEU A 122 -8.21 -15.27 5.77
CA LEU A 122 -9.11 -16.38 6.01
C LEU A 122 -8.24 -17.59 6.36
N ASN A 123 -8.38 -18.11 7.59
CA ASN A 123 -7.91 -19.44 7.94
C ASN A 123 -8.81 -20.50 7.32
#